data_AF-A0A7X9Q0S7-F1
#
_entry.id   AF-A0A7X9Q0S7-F1
#
_cell.length_a   1.000
_cell.length_b   1.000
_cell.length_c   1.000
_cell.angle_alpha   90.00
_cell.angle_beta   90.00
_cell.angle_gamma   90.00
#
_symmetry.space_group_name_H-M   'P 1'
#
loop_
_entity.id
_entity.type
_entity.pdbx_description
1 polymer ?
#
loop_
_entity_poly.entity_id
_entity_poly.type
_entity_poly.pdbx_seq_one_letter_code
_entity_poly.pdbx_strand_id
1 'polypeptide(L)'
;TIEIARAQITTDAQGSAAGLAPLITQELFQVLERLNKEEGLSVLLVEQNANLAMHMADRVYLLETGRIVASGSAAELSADDSIRKAYLGF
;
A
#
# COMPACT_ATOMS: atom_id res chain seq x y z
N THR A 1 1.06 -4.96 14.21
CA THR A 1 0.93 -5.38 12.81
C THR A 1 0.68 -4.16 11.95
N ILE A 2 1.42 -3.98 10.86
CA ILE A 2 1.13 -2.94 9.87
C ILE A 2 0.34 -3.58 8.74
N GLU A 3 -0.92 -3.20 8.61
CA GLU A 3 -1.78 -3.62 7.52
C GLU A 3 -1.93 -2.47 6.53
N ILE A 4 -1.70 -2.69 5.24
CA ILE A 4 -1.89 -1.66 4.23
C ILE A 4 -2.99 -2.16 3.29
N ALA A 5 -4.11 -1.44 3.27
CA ALA A 5 -5.18 -1.69 2.31
C ALA A 5 -4.95 -0.81 1.09
N ARG A 6 -4.54 -1.38 -0.03
CA ARG A 6 -4.56 -0.65 -1.30
C ARG A 6 -6.00 -0.49 -1.75
N ALA A 7 -6.41 0.75 -2.03
CA ALA A 7 -7.66 1.06 -2.69
C ALA A 7 -7.41 1.58 -4.11
N GLN A 8 -7.87 0.87 -5.15
CA GLN A 8 -8.10 1.52 -6.44
C GLN A 8 -9.34 2.38 -6.31
N ILE A 9 -9.13 3.66 -6.09
CA ILE A 9 -10.18 4.66 -6.26
C ILE A 9 -10.31 4.89 -7.76
N THR A 10 -11.32 4.28 -8.38
CA THR A 10 -11.82 4.74 -9.68
C THR A 10 -12.48 6.10 -9.46
N THR A 11 -11.68 7.15 -9.49
CA THR A 11 -12.19 8.50 -9.73
C THR A 11 -11.54 8.98 -11.02
N ASP A 12 -12.39 9.34 -11.97
CA ASP A 12 -12.04 10.19 -13.10
C ASP A 12 -11.12 11.31 -12.60
N ALA A 13 -9.99 11.48 -13.30
CA ALA A 13 -9.00 12.49 -12.96
C ALA A 13 -9.67 13.88 -12.87
N GLN A 14 -9.42 14.63 -11.79
CA GLN A 14 -9.03 16.04 -11.81
C GLN A 14 -8.93 16.57 -10.36
N GLY A 15 -7.70 16.86 -9.93
CA GLY A 15 -7.43 17.51 -8.65
C GLY A 15 -6.04 17.14 -8.15
N SER A 16 -5.07 18.01 -8.36
CA SER A 16 -3.67 17.84 -7.95
C SER A 16 -3.55 17.53 -6.45
N ALA A 17 -3.51 16.25 -6.08
CA ALA A 17 -2.89 15.83 -4.84
C ALA A 17 -1.42 15.66 -5.16
N ALA A 18 -0.66 16.75 -5.00
CA ALA A 18 0.78 16.64 -4.84
C ALA A 18 0.98 15.72 -3.63
N GLY A 19 1.19 14.42 -3.89
CA GLY A 19 1.54 13.45 -2.87
C GLY A 19 2.71 14.00 -2.07
N LEU A 20 2.81 13.58 -0.80
CA LEU A 20 4.01 13.84 -0.02
C LEU A 20 5.23 13.50 -0.90
N ALA A 21 6.22 14.39 -0.91
CA ALA A 21 7.44 14.14 -1.68
C ALA A 21 7.98 12.75 -1.28
N PRO A 22 8.55 11.95 -2.21
CA PRO A 22 8.92 10.56 -1.95
C PRO A 22 9.73 10.35 -0.65
N LEU A 23 10.55 11.33 -0.32
CA LEU A 23 11.38 11.36 0.89
C LEU A 23 10.54 11.51 2.18
N ILE A 24 9.53 12.37 2.17
CA ILE A 24 8.61 12.57 3.30
C ILE A 24 7.76 11.32 3.53
N THR A 25 7.37 10.64 2.45
CA THR A 25 6.68 9.35 2.55
C THR A 25 7.57 8.32 3.24
N GLN A 26 8.83 8.15 2.80
CA GLN A 26 9.76 7.23 3.46
C GLN A 26 9.97 7.53 4.95
N GLU A 27 10.10 8.80 5.32
CA GLU A 27 10.26 9.21 6.71
C GLU A 27 9.01 8.91 7.56
N LEU A 28 7.82 9.19 7.02
CA LEU A 28 6.55 8.85 7.67
C LEU A 28 6.48 7.34 7.97
N PHE A 29 6.88 6.51 7.01
CA PHE A 29 6.88 5.07 7.20
C PHE A 29 7.89 4.59 8.23
N GLN A 30 9.10 5.16 8.28
CA GLN A 30 10.06 4.83 9.33
C GLN A 30 9.51 5.15 10.73
N VAL A 31 8.78 6.26 10.86
CA VAL A 31 8.10 6.61 12.12
C VAL A 31 7.01 5.60 12.45
N LEU A 32 6.15 5.25 11.48
CA LEU A 32 5.07 4.27 11.68
C LEU A 32 5.63 2.87 12.03
N GLU A 33 6.70 2.46 11.38
CA GLU A 33 7.40 1.20 11.65
C GLU A 33 7.97 1.18 13.07
N ARG A 34 8.62 2.27 13.49
CA ARG A 34 9.13 2.41 14.85
C ARG A 34 8.01 2.30 15.87
N LEU A 35 6.93 3.05 15.71
CA LEU A 35 5.77 3.02 16.61
C LEU A 35 5.11 1.63 16.66
N ASN A 36 5.02 0.94 15.53
CA ASN A 36 4.50 -0.43 15.49
C ASN A 36 5.38 -1.39 16.29
N LYS A 37 6.70 -1.31 16.14
CA LYS A 37 7.67 -2.21 16.79
C LYS A 37 7.85 -1.91 18.28
N GLU A 38 7.91 -0.64 18.66
CA GLU A 38 8.20 -0.20 20.02
C GLU A 38 6.94 -0.11 20.89
N GLU A 39 5.82 0.31 20.32
CA GLU A 39 4.57 0.58 21.06
C GLU A 39 3.43 -0.38 20.71
N GLY A 40 3.63 -1.28 19.74
CA GLY A 40 2.58 -2.21 19.30
C GLY A 40 1.46 -1.54 18.49
N LEU A 41 1.69 -0.32 17.99
CA LEU A 41 0.70 0.43 17.21
C LEU A 41 0.29 -0.34 15.95
N SER A 42 -0.99 -0.68 15.83
CA SER A 42 -1.52 -1.23 14.57
C SER A 42 -1.88 -0.10 13.62
N VAL A 43 -1.42 -0.21 12.37
CA VAL A 43 -1.58 0.82 11.35
C VAL A 43 -2.38 0.25 10.20
N LEU A 44 -3.41 0.96 9.75
CA LEU A 44 -4.11 0.71 8.49
C LEU A 44 -3.84 1.89 7.55
N LEU A 45 -3.07 1.66 6.48
CA LEU A 45 -2.79 2.69 5.48
C LEU A 45 -3.57 2.42 4.19
N VAL A 46 -4.09 3.48 3.57
CA VAL A 46 -4.66 3.43 2.23
C VAL A 46 -3.73 4.11 1.25
N GLU A 47 -3.30 3.38 0.22
CA GLU A 47 -2.32 3.86 -0.75
C GLU A 47 -2.75 3.51 -2.18
N GLN A 48 -2.58 4.46 -3.10
CA GLN A 48 -2.87 4.25 -4.53
C GLN A 48 -1.69 3.60 -5.25
N ASN A 49 -0.46 3.91 -4.82
CA ASN A 49 0.75 3.31 -5.34
C ASN A 49 0.93 1.88 -4.81
N ALA A 50 0.59 0.89 -5.63
CA ALA A 50 0.70 -0.53 -5.30
C ALA A 50 2.12 -0.97 -4.98
N ASN A 51 3.11 -0.45 -5.72
CA ASN A 51 4.52 -0.76 -5.48
C ASN A 51 4.94 -0.30 -4.09
N LEU A 52 4.57 0.93 -3.73
CA LEU A 52 4.87 1.48 -2.40
C LEU A 52 4.16 0.67 -1.31
N ALA A 53 2.87 0.39 -1.47
CA ALA A 53 2.10 -0.41 -0.51
C ALA A 53 2.74 -1.79 -0.27
N MET A 54 3.18 -2.48 -1.33
CA MET A 54 3.83 -3.79 -1.21
C MET A 54 5.24 -3.72 -0.60
N HIS A 55 5.97 -2.62 -0.76
CA HIS A 55 7.29 -2.50 -0.11
C HIS A 55 7.19 -2.27 1.41
N MET A 56 6.02 -1.88 1.91
CA MET A 56 5.90 -1.26 3.24
C MET A 56 4.94 -1.97 4.19
N ALA A 57 4.16 -2.92 3.69
CA ALA A 57 3.16 -3.64 4.46
C ALA A 57 3.62 -5.03 4.86
N ASP A 58 3.14 -5.52 6.02
CA ASP A 58 3.17 -6.95 6.30
C ASP A 58 2.10 -7.67 5.47
N ARG A 59 0.90 -7.07 5.38
CA ARG A 59 -0.26 -7.57 4.65
C ARG A 59 -0.83 -6.53 3.70
N VAL A 60 -1.20 -6.96 2.51
CA VAL A 60 -1.78 -6.13 1.46
C VAL A 60 -3.16 -6.65 1.08
N TYR A 61 -4.10 -5.73 0.93
CA TYR A 61 -5.40 -5.97 0.32
C TYR A 61 -5.50 -5.14 -0.95
N LEU A 62 -5.84 -5.74 -2.08
CA LEU A 62 -6.13 -5.04 -3.32
C LEU A 62 -7.63 -4.86 -3.47
N LEU A 63 -8.09 -3.62 -3.48
CA LEU A 63 -9.49 -3.28 -3.68
C LEU A 63 -9.71 -2.74 -5.10
N GLU A 64 -10.70 -3.26 -5.80
CA GLU A 64 -11.19 -2.79 -7.09
C GLU A 64 -12.71 -2.64 -7.04
N THR A 65 -13.22 -1.45 -7.36
CA THR A 65 -14.67 -1.14 -7.40
C THR A 65 -15.41 -1.63 -6.13
N GLY A 66 -14.80 -1.38 -4.97
CA GLY A 66 -15.37 -1.75 -3.66
C GLY A 66 -15.29 -3.24 -3.29
N ARG A 67 -14.55 -4.06 -4.05
CA ARG A 67 -14.35 -5.49 -3.77
C ARG A 67 -12.87 -5.80 -3.58
N ILE A 68 -12.55 -6.69 -2.64
CA ILE A 68 -11.19 -7.21 -2.48
C ILE A 68 -10.96 -8.24 -3.58
N VAL A 69 -10.02 -7.95 -4.48
CA VAL A 69 -9.67 -8.80 -5.62
C VAL A 69 -8.44 -9.67 -5.35
N ALA A 70 -7.59 -9.25 -4.41
CA ALA A 70 -6.50 -10.07 -3.89
C ALA A 70 -6.16 -9.67 -2.45
N SER A 71 -5.64 -10.61 -1.67
CA SER A 71 -5.08 -10.32 -0.36
C SER A 71 -4.02 -11.35 0.02
N GLY A 72 -3.04 -10.92 0.81
CA GLY A 72 -1.92 -11.78 1.21
C GLY A 72 -0.84 -10.99 1.93
N SER A 73 0.26 -11.66 2.26
CA SER A 73 1.47 -10.95 2.65
C SER A 73 2.00 -10.14 1.46
N ALA A 74 2.71 -9.06 1.75
CA ALA A 74 3.29 -8.27 0.67
C ALA A 74 4.31 -9.06 -0.17
N ALA A 75 5.02 -10.01 0.46
CA ALA A 75 5.95 -10.91 -0.22
C ALA A 75 5.25 -11.85 -1.20
N GLU A 76 4.13 -12.46 -0.79
CA GLU A 76 3.32 -13.32 -1.66
C GLU A 76 2.78 -12.55 -2.86
N LEU A 77 2.18 -11.38 -2.64
CA LEU A 77 1.59 -10.60 -3.75
C LEU A 77 2.65 -10.02 -4.69
N SER A 78 3.85 -9.70 -4.18
CA SER A 78 4.98 -9.23 -5.01
C SER A 78 5.61 -10.33 -5.87
N ALA A 79 5.41 -11.59 -5.49
CA ALA A 79 5.89 -12.77 -6.23
C ALA A 79 4.86 -13.28 -7.26
N ASP A 80 3.62 -12.81 -7.21
CA ASP A 80 2.57 -13.20 -8.15
C ASP A 80 2.66 -12.39 -9.46
N ASP A 81 3.06 -13.06 -10.54
CA ASP A 81 3.19 -12.47 -11.87
C ASP A 81 1.91 -11.80 -12.39
N SER A 82 0.73 -12.31 -12.03
CA SER A 82 -0.54 -11.72 -12.46
C SER A 82 -0.78 -10.38 -11.77
N ILE A 83 -0.46 -10.30 -10.47
CA ILE A 83 -0.56 -9.09 -9.66
C ILE A 83 0.48 -8.06 -10.10
N ARG A 84 1.72 -8.50 -10.35
CA ARG A 84 2.81 -7.64 -10.84
C ARG A 84 2.42 -6.95 -12.15
N LYS A 85 1.87 -7.71 -13.10
CA LYS A 85 1.43 -7.17 -14.39
C LYS A 85 0.27 -6.19 -14.25
N ALA A 86 -0.75 -6.56 -13.47
CA ALA A 86 -1.96 -5.77 -13.32
C ALA A 86 -1.75 -4.48 -12.51
N TYR A 87 -0.80 -4.46 -11.57
CA TYR A 87 -0.75 -3.42 -10.54
C TYR A 87 0.62 -2.80 -10.29
N LEU A 88 1.72 -3.47 -10.67
CA LEU A 88 3.08 -2.96 -10.47
C LEU A 88 3.75 -2.47 -11.75
N GLY A 89 3.25 -2.88 -12.92
CA GLY A 89 3.67 -2.37 -14.24
C GLY A 89 4.77 -3.17 -14.93
N PHE A 90 4.93 -4.46 -14.62
CA PHE A 90 5.93 -5.36 -15.23
C PHE A 90 5.34 -6.74 -15.54
#